data_AF-A0AA89BSM5-F1
#
_entry.id   AF-A0AA89BSM5-F1
#
_cell.length_a   1.000
_cell.length_b   1.000
_cell.length_c   1.000
_cell.angle_alpha   90.00
_cell.angle_beta   90.00
_cell.angle_gamma   90.00
#
_symmetry.space_group_name_H-M   'P 1'
#
loop_
_entity.id
_entity.type
_entity.pdbx_description
1 polymer ?
#
loop_
_entity_poly.entity_id
_entity_poly.type
_entity_poly.pdbx_seq_one_letter_code
_entity_poly.pdbx_strand_id
1 'polypeptide(L)'
;MHEGKFRQELEFFEDNQVCPVSKTIDGLPDELLARIFKYLHPIYDRLPLAGLVCRKWRQVLHDNGSLWRKIYVDPLPYQHGHFGVLVTVLRVYGYHIQQLSWRQSSPVYQNIFALIPNLKNLRCLRLPILWTRAVINSVSSLTQLERVQINGGYALSDEDLLMVAQSFPLLKEVSLNACWRVTARGLDVFISLLKQIEIVKLKINSGLRLNDPHSANAIVRGCEMVQMIASKCLSGPQFVKTLCLHYIPLEMEQLWSAIKYLPNLKKLSISNCEELHGIRLLSDSLQTLCLFNIWNALFISIDSSSLRNLTIDHGLDSLEHLEVDAPNLRRSVIDGNNVLMTIRIKSNRLLYLEISNCENVDMATLRNTLRNSPNLISLRIGCISPDSLTLDEYVIPNIQELCLLGDFACETIHIRSPTLRLIHAEAENDLVTLNHLYVTANHLCKVALIGMPALRTLTIQCVSVDAIEMNLCSDDQLNLESCVIHALNAIGFLRLFDCKVNLFSLSTPLAQTVVLYRCQMSDYALRMALMGCHNISHLNLEKCKQFRTLVLETPLMKFLNIFGCSDVRSLDLADCPKLLALNMGQCCNVKIVYHGKERSLEELCQYMQLVPPKALVRWSHDYPPQPYMCS
;
A
#
# COMPACT_ATOMS: atom_id res chain seq x y z
N MET A 1 33.80 -87.24 11.27
CA MET A 1 34.83 -86.61 12.12
C MET A 1 35.08 -85.23 11.53
N HIS A 2 34.25 -84.27 11.94
CA HIS A 2 34.56 -83.21 12.92
C HIS A 2 35.32 -82.07 12.24
N GLU A 3 34.89 -80.81 12.21
CA GLU A 3 33.78 -80.03 12.82
C GLU A 3 33.87 -78.67 12.09
N GLY A 4 32.83 -77.94 11.67
CA GLY A 4 31.50 -77.76 12.21
C GLY A 4 31.33 -76.30 12.66
N LYS A 5 30.57 -75.53 11.88
CA LYS A 5 29.92 -74.21 12.19
C LYS A 5 30.70 -72.92 11.91
N PHE A 6 30.47 -72.35 10.72
CA PHE A 6 30.25 -70.90 10.50
C PHE A 6 29.57 -70.71 9.12
N ARG A 7 28.30 -71.11 9.00
CA ARG A 7 27.43 -70.80 7.85
C ARG A 7 25.97 -70.93 8.27
N GLN A 8 25.35 -69.82 8.64
CA GLN A 8 23.94 -69.47 8.45
C GLN A 8 23.72 -68.09 9.05
N GLU A 9 22.90 -67.27 8.37
CA GLU A 9 22.55 -65.87 8.67
C GLU A 9 23.50 -64.80 8.10
N LEU A 10 23.41 -64.61 6.77
CA LEU A 10 23.58 -63.33 6.05
C LEU A 10 23.14 -63.53 4.59
N GLU A 11 21.87 -63.92 4.43
CA GLU A 11 21.10 -63.66 3.20
C GLU A 11 20.11 -62.55 3.57
N PHE A 12 20.39 -61.30 3.20
CA PHE A 12 19.42 -60.23 2.92
C PHE A 12 20.19 -58.90 2.70
N PHE A 13 19.97 -58.28 1.53
CA PHE A 13 20.55 -57.00 1.04
C PHE A 13 22.04 -57.10 0.64
N GLU A 14 22.56 -56.54 -0.45
CA GLU A 14 22.08 -55.61 -1.46
C GLU A 14 23.20 -55.56 -2.53
N ASP A 15 22.89 -55.77 -3.80
CA ASP A 15 23.69 -55.19 -4.89
C ASP A 15 22.77 -55.02 -6.10
N ASN A 16 21.83 -54.09 -5.93
CA ASN A 16 21.02 -53.55 -7.02
C ASN A 16 21.87 -52.55 -7.80
N GLN A 17 21.98 -52.81 -9.10
CA GLN A 17 22.48 -51.87 -10.11
C GLN A 17 21.87 -50.48 -9.92
N VAL A 18 22.68 -49.50 -9.53
CA VAL A 18 22.30 -48.09 -9.52
C VAL A 18 22.42 -47.54 -10.95
N CYS A 19 21.27 -47.31 -11.59
CA CYS A 19 21.16 -46.54 -12.83
C CYS A 19 21.73 -45.11 -12.64
N PRO A 20 22.36 -44.50 -13.66
CA PRO A 20 22.88 -43.14 -13.57
C PRO A 20 21.71 -42.15 -13.55
N VAL A 21 21.46 -41.50 -12.41
CA VAL A 21 20.49 -40.42 -12.29
C VAL A 21 20.95 -39.26 -13.18
N SER A 22 20.19 -38.93 -14.21
CA SER A 22 20.51 -37.81 -15.10
C SER A 22 20.53 -36.50 -14.30
N LYS A 23 21.62 -35.74 -14.38
CA LYS A 23 21.77 -34.43 -13.71
C LYS A 23 20.93 -33.30 -14.32
N THR A 24 20.05 -33.61 -15.26
CA THR A 24 19.17 -32.67 -15.96
C THR A 24 17.81 -32.56 -15.27
N ILE A 25 17.13 -31.43 -15.45
CA ILE A 25 15.79 -31.18 -14.87
C ILE A 25 14.77 -32.29 -15.20
N ASP A 26 14.92 -32.96 -16.35
CA ASP A 26 14.06 -34.07 -16.78
C ASP A 26 14.19 -35.33 -15.90
N GLY A 27 15.28 -35.45 -15.14
CA GLY A 27 15.51 -36.55 -14.19
C GLY A 27 14.75 -36.41 -12.87
N LEU A 28 14.13 -35.26 -12.60
CA LEU A 28 13.42 -35.02 -11.35
C LEU A 28 12.13 -35.86 -11.24
N PRO A 29 11.76 -36.34 -10.04
CA PRO A 29 10.44 -36.92 -9.78
C PRO A 29 9.29 -35.99 -10.17
N ASP A 30 8.15 -36.56 -10.55
CA ASP A 30 6.97 -35.84 -11.03
C ASP A 30 6.43 -34.86 -9.98
N GLU A 31 6.57 -35.18 -8.69
CA GLU A 31 6.19 -34.31 -7.58
C GLU A 31 7.05 -33.05 -7.50
N LEU A 32 8.36 -33.18 -7.79
CA LEU A 32 9.27 -32.04 -7.81
C LEU A 32 9.03 -31.18 -9.04
N LEU A 33 8.79 -31.77 -10.20
CA LEU A 33 8.40 -31.04 -11.41
C LEU A 33 7.09 -30.26 -11.19
N ALA A 34 6.08 -30.89 -10.61
CA ALA A 34 4.84 -30.21 -10.27
C ALA A 34 5.06 -29.08 -9.25
N ARG A 35 5.94 -29.27 -8.26
CA ARG A 35 6.29 -28.22 -7.30
C ARG A 35 6.99 -27.04 -7.95
N ILE A 36 7.84 -27.29 -8.95
CA ILE A 36 8.47 -26.24 -9.77
C ILE A 36 7.41 -25.51 -10.58
N PHE A 37 6.56 -26.24 -11.31
CA PHE A 37 5.49 -25.65 -12.13
C PHE A 37 4.48 -24.82 -11.34
N LYS A 38 4.29 -25.12 -10.05
CA LYS A 38 3.43 -24.32 -9.17
C LYS A 38 3.90 -22.86 -9.00
N TYR A 39 5.18 -22.58 -9.25
CA TYR A 39 5.71 -21.20 -9.25
C TYR A 39 5.43 -20.45 -10.55
N LEU A 40 4.94 -21.14 -11.59
CA LEU A 40 4.55 -20.53 -12.86
C LEU A 40 3.05 -20.26 -12.86
N HIS A 41 2.67 -19.04 -13.21
CA HIS A 41 1.28 -18.67 -13.37
C HIS A 41 0.68 -19.38 -14.60
N PRO A 42 -0.48 -20.07 -14.47
CA PRO A 42 -1.06 -20.89 -15.55
C PRO A 42 -1.25 -20.15 -16.88
N ILE A 43 -1.58 -18.86 -16.81
CA ILE A 43 -1.87 -18.00 -17.99
C ILE A 43 -0.66 -17.13 -18.39
N TYR A 44 -0.14 -16.28 -17.51
CA TYR A 44 0.97 -15.35 -17.83
C TYR A 44 2.25 -16.06 -18.26
N ASP A 45 2.64 -17.11 -17.55
CA ASP A 45 3.85 -17.87 -17.87
C ASP A 45 3.57 -18.96 -18.92
N ARG A 46 2.36 -18.97 -19.47
CA ARG A 46 1.91 -19.87 -20.54
C ARG A 46 2.20 -21.33 -20.22
N LEU A 47 1.94 -21.74 -18.98
CA LEU A 47 2.28 -23.06 -18.44
C LEU A 47 1.92 -24.25 -19.35
N PRO A 48 0.78 -24.27 -20.08
CA PRO A 48 0.50 -25.35 -21.03
C PRO A 48 1.59 -25.59 -22.09
N LEU A 49 2.38 -24.57 -22.44
CA LEU A 49 3.49 -24.68 -23.39
C LEU A 49 4.64 -25.52 -22.84
N ALA A 50 4.79 -25.64 -21.52
CA ALA A 50 5.79 -26.51 -20.90
C ALA A 50 5.54 -28.00 -21.27
N GLY A 51 4.30 -28.38 -21.59
CA GLY A 51 3.95 -29.71 -22.12
C GLY A 51 4.45 -29.99 -23.54
N LEU A 52 5.10 -29.01 -24.19
CA LEU A 52 5.77 -29.18 -25.48
C LEU A 52 7.25 -29.58 -25.32
N VAL A 53 7.83 -29.45 -24.12
CA VAL A 53 9.23 -29.77 -23.85
C VAL A 53 9.50 -31.27 -23.99
N CYS A 54 8.76 -32.11 -23.25
CA CYS A 54 8.86 -33.56 -23.36
C CYS A 54 7.56 -34.26 -22.90
N ARG A 55 7.45 -35.56 -23.15
CA ARG A 55 6.28 -36.37 -22.77
C ARG A 55 6.04 -36.38 -21.25
N LYS A 56 7.13 -36.43 -20.47
CA LYS A 56 7.06 -36.43 -19.01
C LYS A 56 6.45 -35.13 -18.48
N TRP A 57 6.90 -33.98 -18.97
CA TRP A 57 6.34 -32.69 -18.54
C TRP A 57 4.86 -32.58 -18.90
N ARG A 58 4.47 -33.04 -20.09
CA ARG A 58 3.06 -33.10 -20.50
C ARG A 58 2.23 -33.96 -19.54
N GLN A 59 2.75 -35.12 -19.15
CA GLN A 59 2.08 -36.01 -18.22
C GLN A 59 1.96 -35.38 -16.83
N VAL A 60 3.04 -34.77 -16.30
CA VAL A 60 3.01 -34.05 -15.02
C VAL A 60 1.96 -32.94 -15.03
N LEU A 61 1.91 -32.14 -16.09
CA LEU A 61 0.90 -31.09 -16.25
C LEU A 61 -0.52 -31.68 -16.29
N HIS A 62 -0.73 -32.78 -17.01
CA HIS A 62 -2.03 -33.41 -17.13
C HIS A 62 -2.47 -34.05 -15.81
N ASP A 63 -1.63 -34.85 -15.17
CA ASP A 63 -2.04 -35.69 -14.04
C ASP A 63 -2.08 -34.91 -12.71
N ASN A 64 -1.29 -33.83 -12.59
CA ASN A 64 -1.22 -33.07 -11.36
C ASN A 64 -2.27 -31.94 -11.27
N GLY A 65 -3.45 -32.28 -10.79
CA GLY A 65 -4.56 -31.34 -10.65
C GLY A 65 -4.32 -30.13 -9.72
N SER A 66 -3.28 -30.19 -8.87
CA SER A 66 -2.96 -29.08 -7.96
C SER A 66 -2.54 -27.80 -8.69
N LEU A 67 -2.02 -27.93 -9.92
CA LEU A 67 -1.58 -26.83 -10.78
C LEU A 67 -2.75 -26.00 -11.31
N TRP A 68 -3.91 -26.63 -11.50
CA TRP A 68 -5.06 -26.04 -12.21
C TRP A 68 -6.26 -25.74 -11.31
N ARG A 69 -6.19 -26.15 -10.04
CA ARG A 69 -7.31 -26.11 -9.09
C ARG A 69 -7.95 -24.73 -8.95
N LYS A 70 -7.15 -23.67 -9.06
CA LYS A 70 -7.58 -22.26 -8.92
C LYS A 70 -7.07 -21.45 -10.10
N ILE A 71 -7.99 -20.91 -10.90
CA ILE A 71 -7.68 -20.04 -12.03
C ILE A 71 -8.22 -18.64 -11.73
N TYR A 72 -7.31 -17.65 -11.75
CA TYR A 72 -7.64 -16.23 -11.70
C TYR A 72 -7.30 -15.58 -13.04
N VAL A 73 -8.27 -14.87 -13.61
CA VAL A 73 -8.16 -14.24 -14.93
C VAL A 73 -8.14 -12.73 -14.76
N ASP A 74 -7.02 -12.08 -15.06
CA ASP A 74 -6.90 -10.62 -15.12
C ASP A 74 -6.38 -10.19 -16.50
N PRO A 75 -7.24 -9.64 -17.37
CA PRO A 75 -6.89 -9.33 -18.75
C PRO A 75 -6.05 -8.06 -18.93
N LEU A 76 -5.82 -7.22 -17.91
CA LEU A 76 -5.02 -6.00 -18.11
C LEU A 76 -3.59 -6.28 -18.61
N PRO A 77 -2.86 -7.29 -18.10
CA PRO A 77 -1.58 -7.71 -18.68
C PRO A 77 -1.69 -8.67 -19.88
N TYR A 78 -2.87 -8.84 -20.51
CA TYR A 78 -3.02 -9.87 -21.56
C TYR A 78 -2.45 -9.42 -22.90
N GLN A 79 -1.53 -10.23 -23.41
CA GLN A 79 -1.15 -10.22 -24.82
C GLN A 79 -2.10 -11.13 -25.61
N HIS A 80 -2.21 -10.94 -26.93
CA HIS A 80 -3.10 -11.71 -27.80
C HIS A 80 -3.02 -13.24 -27.62
N GLY A 81 -1.84 -13.79 -27.30
CA GLY A 81 -1.64 -15.22 -27.05
C GLY A 81 -2.25 -15.76 -25.75
N HIS A 82 -2.49 -14.92 -24.73
CA HIS A 82 -2.98 -15.38 -23.41
C HIS A 82 -4.42 -15.89 -23.46
N PHE A 83 -5.25 -15.40 -24.39
CA PHE A 83 -6.59 -15.92 -24.61
C PHE A 83 -6.57 -17.36 -25.13
N GLY A 84 -5.67 -17.67 -26.05
CA GLY A 84 -5.48 -19.03 -26.55
C GLY A 84 -5.04 -19.98 -25.43
N VAL A 85 -4.11 -19.52 -24.57
CA VAL A 85 -3.68 -20.28 -23.38
C VAL A 85 -4.85 -20.56 -22.45
N LEU A 86 -5.70 -19.58 -22.16
CA LEU A 86 -6.88 -19.77 -21.30
C LEU A 86 -7.86 -20.78 -21.91
N VAL A 87 -8.12 -20.72 -23.21
CA VAL A 87 -8.94 -21.74 -23.91
C VAL A 87 -8.35 -23.13 -23.72
N THR A 88 -7.03 -23.28 -23.89
CA THR A 88 -6.33 -24.56 -23.69
C THR A 88 -6.47 -25.03 -22.25
N VAL A 89 -6.30 -24.15 -21.26
CA VAL A 89 -6.44 -24.49 -19.84
C VAL A 89 -7.84 -25.02 -19.54
N LEU A 90 -8.89 -24.33 -19.99
CA LEU A 90 -10.27 -24.73 -19.73
C LEU A 90 -10.66 -26.01 -20.48
N ARG A 91 -10.13 -26.24 -21.69
CA ARG A 91 -10.44 -27.44 -22.50
C ARG A 91 -9.70 -28.68 -22.03
N VAL A 92 -8.40 -28.55 -21.79
CA VAL A 92 -7.51 -29.70 -21.53
C VAL A 92 -7.47 -30.04 -20.04
N TYR A 93 -7.35 -29.03 -19.18
CA TYR A 93 -7.18 -29.21 -17.74
C TYR A 93 -8.45 -28.87 -16.94
N GLY A 94 -9.56 -28.60 -17.64
CA GLY A 94 -10.82 -28.14 -17.05
C GLY A 94 -11.39 -29.05 -15.97
N TYR A 95 -11.15 -30.35 -16.06
CA TYR A 95 -11.60 -31.32 -15.06
C TYR A 95 -10.93 -31.14 -13.69
N HIS A 96 -9.77 -30.48 -13.60
CA HIS A 96 -9.11 -30.18 -12.33
C HIS A 96 -9.57 -28.87 -11.69
N ILE A 97 -10.20 -27.99 -12.47
CA ILE A 97 -10.54 -26.64 -12.04
C ILE A 97 -11.69 -26.69 -11.03
N GLN A 98 -11.42 -26.21 -9.82
CA GLN A 98 -12.42 -26.11 -8.74
C GLN A 98 -12.83 -24.67 -8.46
N GLN A 99 -11.99 -23.71 -8.81
CA GLN A 99 -12.26 -22.29 -8.64
C GLN A 99 -11.87 -21.52 -9.88
N LEU A 100 -12.83 -20.76 -10.39
CA LEU A 100 -12.66 -19.90 -11.55
C LEU A 100 -13.16 -18.50 -11.20
N SER A 101 -12.27 -17.51 -11.29
CA SER A 101 -12.56 -16.13 -10.92
C SER A 101 -11.90 -15.14 -11.87
N TRP A 102 -12.55 -14.01 -12.05
CA TRP A 102 -12.07 -12.91 -12.89
C TRP A 102 -11.80 -11.66 -12.05
N ARG A 103 -10.90 -10.81 -12.53
CA ARG A 103 -10.79 -9.44 -12.07
C ARG A 103 -12.09 -8.67 -12.31
N GLN A 104 -12.41 -7.75 -11.41
CA GLN A 104 -13.57 -6.88 -11.54
C GLN A 104 -13.47 -6.03 -12.82
N SER A 105 -14.62 -5.75 -13.45
CA SER A 105 -14.73 -4.93 -14.69
C SER A 105 -13.97 -5.46 -15.91
N SER A 106 -13.51 -6.71 -15.85
CA SER A 106 -12.78 -7.35 -16.94
C SER A 106 -13.72 -8.01 -17.95
N PRO A 107 -13.46 -7.91 -19.27
CA PRO A 107 -14.30 -8.58 -20.27
C PRO A 107 -14.21 -10.10 -20.14
N VAL A 108 -15.36 -10.76 -20.31
CA VAL A 108 -15.47 -12.22 -20.45
C VAL A 108 -15.97 -12.52 -21.85
N TYR A 109 -15.12 -13.11 -22.67
CA TYR A 109 -15.45 -13.41 -24.06
C TYR A 109 -16.41 -14.61 -24.16
N GLN A 110 -17.34 -14.55 -25.11
CA GLN A 110 -18.39 -15.56 -25.29
C GLN A 110 -17.83 -16.98 -25.53
N ASN A 111 -16.73 -17.08 -26.30
CA ASN A 111 -16.04 -18.34 -26.56
C ASN A 111 -15.45 -18.97 -25.29
N ILE A 112 -14.96 -18.18 -24.33
CA ILE A 112 -14.50 -18.64 -23.03
C ILE A 112 -15.69 -19.06 -22.17
N PHE A 113 -16.74 -18.24 -22.14
CA PHE A 113 -17.94 -18.53 -21.37
C PHE A 113 -18.57 -19.87 -21.77
N ALA A 114 -18.60 -20.19 -23.08
CA ALA A 114 -19.12 -21.45 -23.60
C ALA A 114 -18.37 -22.71 -23.11
N LEU A 115 -17.16 -22.57 -22.55
CA LEU A 115 -16.38 -23.69 -22.01
C LEU A 115 -16.66 -23.95 -20.53
N ILE A 116 -17.19 -22.97 -19.80
CA ILE A 116 -17.45 -23.05 -18.35
C ILE A 116 -18.38 -24.22 -17.97
N PRO A 117 -19.47 -24.54 -18.73
CA PRO A 117 -20.36 -25.65 -18.39
C PRO A 117 -19.70 -27.04 -18.40
N ASN A 118 -18.51 -27.17 -19.00
CA ASN A 118 -17.76 -28.42 -19.06
C ASN A 118 -16.90 -28.66 -17.80
N LEU A 119 -16.79 -27.68 -16.91
CA LEU A 119 -15.97 -27.75 -15.69
C LEU A 119 -16.70 -28.48 -14.56
N LYS A 120 -16.87 -29.81 -14.67
CA LYS A 120 -17.73 -30.60 -13.76
C LYS A 120 -17.32 -30.59 -12.29
N ASN A 121 -16.04 -30.33 -12.00
CA ASN A 121 -15.52 -30.23 -10.63
C ASN A 121 -15.51 -28.79 -10.08
N LEU A 122 -16.11 -27.84 -10.82
CA LEU A 122 -16.14 -26.43 -10.41
C LEU A 122 -17.03 -26.25 -9.17
N ARG A 123 -16.43 -25.70 -8.12
CA ARG A 123 -17.08 -25.40 -6.84
C ARG A 123 -17.25 -23.90 -6.60
N CYS A 124 -16.44 -23.07 -7.26
CA CYS A 124 -16.48 -21.61 -7.10
C CYS A 124 -16.45 -20.92 -8.45
N LEU A 125 -17.47 -20.11 -8.74
CA LEU A 125 -17.58 -19.33 -9.97
C LEU A 125 -17.81 -17.85 -9.65
N ARG A 126 -16.89 -16.99 -10.12
CA ARG A 126 -17.02 -15.54 -10.03
C ARG A 126 -16.72 -14.88 -11.36
N LEU A 127 -17.77 -14.38 -12.01
CA LEU A 127 -17.70 -13.70 -13.30
C LEU A 127 -18.15 -12.24 -13.16
N PRO A 128 -17.44 -11.27 -13.78
CA PRO A 128 -17.84 -9.87 -13.84
C PRO A 128 -18.85 -9.61 -14.98
N ILE A 129 -19.75 -10.55 -15.24
CA ILE A 129 -20.81 -10.41 -16.25
C ILE A 129 -22.18 -10.27 -15.58
N LEU A 130 -23.12 -9.69 -16.32
CA LEU A 130 -24.52 -9.70 -15.94
C LEU A 130 -25.11 -11.10 -16.13
N TRP A 131 -25.78 -11.59 -15.09
CA TRP A 131 -26.49 -12.85 -15.10
C TRP A 131 -27.87 -12.64 -15.68
N THR A 132 -28.15 -13.34 -16.77
CA THR A 132 -29.47 -13.45 -17.39
C THR A 132 -29.96 -14.89 -17.28
N ARG A 133 -31.23 -15.14 -17.60
CA ARG A 133 -31.75 -16.51 -17.71
C ARG A 133 -30.90 -17.39 -18.65
N ALA A 134 -30.38 -16.83 -19.74
CA ALA A 134 -29.51 -17.56 -20.66
C ALA A 134 -28.18 -17.98 -20.01
N VAL A 135 -27.60 -17.11 -19.17
CA VAL A 135 -26.39 -17.43 -18.39
C VAL A 135 -26.69 -18.55 -17.41
N ILE A 136 -27.78 -18.45 -16.64
CA ILE A 136 -28.20 -19.48 -15.68
C ILE A 136 -28.39 -20.82 -16.36
N ASN A 137 -29.13 -20.87 -17.47
CA ASN A 137 -29.35 -22.09 -18.24
C ASN A 137 -28.04 -22.69 -18.74
N SER A 138 -27.12 -21.85 -19.22
CA SER A 138 -25.82 -22.30 -19.72
C SER A 138 -25.00 -22.98 -18.63
N VAL A 139 -24.98 -22.43 -17.41
CA VAL A 139 -24.20 -22.97 -16.30
C VAL A 139 -24.97 -23.93 -15.39
N SER A 140 -26.25 -24.21 -15.67
CA SER A 140 -27.13 -25.04 -14.83
C SER A 140 -26.61 -26.47 -14.58
N SER A 141 -25.80 -27.00 -15.49
CA SER A 141 -25.19 -28.33 -15.34
C SER A 141 -24.09 -28.42 -14.27
N LEU A 142 -23.68 -27.30 -13.67
CA LEU A 142 -22.63 -27.22 -12.65
C LEU A 142 -23.19 -27.43 -11.23
N THR A 143 -23.79 -28.60 -11.01
CA THR A 143 -24.51 -28.93 -9.76
C THR A 143 -23.62 -29.02 -8.51
N GLN A 144 -22.30 -29.04 -8.68
CA GLN A 144 -21.29 -29.07 -7.61
C GLN A 144 -20.87 -27.67 -7.13
N LEU A 145 -21.49 -26.59 -7.64
CA LEU A 145 -21.18 -25.24 -7.22
C LEU A 145 -21.53 -25.01 -5.75
N GLU A 146 -20.52 -24.65 -4.97
CA GLU A 146 -20.63 -24.28 -3.56
C GLU A 146 -20.60 -22.76 -3.38
N ARG A 147 -19.99 -22.01 -4.30
CA ARG A 147 -19.79 -20.56 -4.16
C ARG A 147 -20.02 -19.84 -5.48
N VAL A 148 -20.88 -18.82 -5.47
CA VAL A 148 -21.22 -18.08 -6.68
C VAL A 148 -21.33 -16.57 -6.44
N GLN A 149 -20.89 -15.79 -7.43
CA GLN A 149 -21.18 -14.36 -7.52
C GLN A 149 -22.14 -14.11 -8.69
N ILE A 150 -23.28 -13.52 -8.37
CA ILE A 150 -24.36 -13.20 -9.31
C ILE A 150 -24.43 -11.68 -9.42
N ASN A 151 -24.32 -11.15 -10.63
CA ASN A 151 -24.55 -9.73 -10.89
C ASN A 151 -25.83 -9.60 -11.73
N GLY A 152 -26.98 -9.21 -11.15
CA GLY A 152 -28.28 -9.37 -11.82
C GLY A 152 -28.69 -8.26 -12.80
N GLY A 153 -28.25 -7.02 -12.56
CA GLY A 153 -28.78 -5.84 -13.22
C GLY A 153 -30.32 -5.77 -13.18
N TYR A 154 -30.92 -5.24 -14.24
CA TYR A 154 -32.38 -5.31 -14.50
C TYR A 154 -32.80 -6.59 -15.23
N ALA A 155 -31.88 -7.52 -15.50
CA ALA A 155 -32.20 -8.73 -16.26
C ALA A 155 -32.81 -9.83 -15.37
N LEU A 156 -32.36 -9.90 -14.11
CA LEU A 156 -32.65 -11.02 -13.21
C LEU A 156 -33.87 -10.75 -12.33
N SER A 157 -34.89 -11.62 -12.40
CA SER A 157 -36.09 -11.58 -11.55
C SER A 157 -36.06 -12.60 -10.41
N ASP A 158 -37.11 -12.63 -9.59
CA ASP A 158 -37.27 -13.60 -8.50
C ASP A 158 -37.30 -15.05 -9.04
N GLU A 159 -38.00 -15.29 -10.16
CA GLU A 159 -38.06 -16.60 -10.81
C GLU A 159 -36.67 -17.09 -11.27
N ASP A 160 -35.81 -16.16 -11.71
CA ASP A 160 -34.45 -16.49 -12.09
C ASP A 160 -33.60 -16.89 -10.87
N LEU A 161 -33.78 -16.23 -9.72
CA LEU A 161 -33.15 -16.68 -8.47
C LEU A 161 -33.63 -18.08 -8.04
N LEU A 162 -34.92 -18.38 -8.20
CA LEU A 162 -35.43 -19.73 -7.93
C LEU A 162 -34.75 -20.77 -8.82
N MET A 163 -34.56 -20.46 -10.10
CA MET A 163 -33.85 -21.32 -11.04
C MET A 163 -32.38 -21.52 -10.63
N VAL A 164 -31.72 -20.49 -10.10
CA VAL A 164 -30.36 -20.60 -9.53
C VAL A 164 -30.35 -21.55 -8.34
N ALA A 165 -31.29 -21.40 -7.38
CA ALA A 165 -31.36 -22.28 -6.22
C ALA A 165 -31.60 -23.75 -6.59
N GLN A 166 -32.43 -23.99 -7.60
CA GLN A 166 -32.69 -25.33 -8.13
C GLN A 166 -31.48 -25.91 -8.88
N SER A 167 -30.77 -25.09 -9.64
CA SER A 167 -29.59 -25.52 -10.41
C SER A 167 -28.38 -25.83 -9.52
N PHE A 168 -28.24 -25.12 -8.40
CA PHE A 168 -27.06 -25.20 -7.52
C PHE A 168 -27.44 -25.51 -6.06
N PRO A 169 -27.92 -26.74 -5.78
CA PRO A 169 -28.44 -27.10 -4.45
C PRO A 169 -27.36 -27.19 -3.35
N LEU A 170 -26.08 -27.21 -3.73
CA LEU A 170 -24.93 -27.31 -2.81
C LEU A 170 -24.31 -25.95 -2.45
N LEU A 171 -24.97 -24.84 -2.80
CA LEU A 171 -24.45 -23.49 -2.50
C LEU A 171 -24.31 -23.26 -0.98
N LYS A 172 -23.09 -22.87 -0.61
CA LYS A 172 -22.67 -22.44 0.73
C LYS A 172 -22.39 -20.94 0.81
N GLU A 173 -21.92 -20.34 -0.28
CA GLU A 173 -21.69 -18.89 -0.38
C GLU A 173 -22.35 -18.30 -1.63
N VAL A 174 -23.19 -17.27 -1.44
CA VAL A 174 -23.75 -16.50 -2.55
C VAL A 174 -23.50 -15.01 -2.36
N SER A 175 -23.03 -14.35 -3.41
CA SER A 175 -22.96 -12.89 -3.48
C SER A 175 -23.96 -12.39 -4.51
N LEU A 176 -24.97 -11.66 -4.05
CA LEU A 176 -25.95 -10.99 -4.87
C LEU A 176 -25.54 -9.54 -5.04
N ASN A 177 -25.06 -9.21 -6.23
CA ASN A 177 -24.61 -7.88 -6.59
C ASN A 177 -25.57 -7.28 -7.62
N ALA A 178 -25.94 -6.00 -7.43
CA ALA A 178 -26.68 -5.26 -8.46
C ALA A 178 -27.97 -5.97 -8.95
N CYS A 179 -28.63 -6.77 -8.12
CA CYS A 179 -29.84 -7.51 -8.50
C CYS A 179 -31.09 -6.63 -8.38
N TRP A 180 -31.19 -5.60 -9.21
CA TRP A 180 -32.12 -4.47 -9.06
C TRP A 180 -33.61 -4.80 -9.24
N ARG A 181 -33.93 -5.94 -9.86
CA ARG A 181 -35.31 -6.43 -10.02
C ARG A 181 -35.71 -7.52 -9.02
N VAL A 182 -34.79 -8.04 -8.24
CA VAL A 182 -35.14 -9.00 -7.19
C VAL A 182 -35.94 -8.28 -6.11
N THR A 183 -36.95 -8.93 -5.55
CA THR A 183 -37.76 -8.40 -4.45
C THR A 183 -37.31 -8.97 -3.10
N ALA A 184 -37.74 -8.35 -2.01
CA ALA A 184 -37.52 -8.86 -0.65
C ALA A 184 -38.06 -10.31 -0.51
N ARG A 185 -39.27 -10.57 -1.00
CA ARG A 185 -39.88 -11.90 -0.98
C ARG A 185 -39.11 -12.91 -1.83
N GLY A 186 -38.65 -12.51 -3.02
CA GLY A 186 -37.83 -13.37 -3.88
C GLY A 186 -36.53 -13.79 -3.21
N LEU A 187 -35.87 -12.85 -2.53
CA LEU A 187 -34.67 -13.11 -1.74
C LEU A 187 -34.92 -14.08 -0.58
N ASP A 188 -36.01 -13.87 0.16
CA ASP A 188 -36.40 -14.72 1.27
C ASP A 188 -36.63 -16.18 0.82
N VAL A 189 -37.45 -16.37 -0.22
CA VAL A 189 -37.71 -17.69 -0.80
C VAL A 189 -36.42 -18.30 -1.32
N PHE A 190 -35.57 -17.54 -2.01
CA PHE A 190 -34.27 -18.01 -2.51
C PHE A 190 -33.39 -18.56 -1.38
N ILE A 191 -33.22 -17.82 -0.28
CA ILE A 191 -32.40 -18.27 0.85
C ILE A 191 -33.03 -19.49 1.52
N SER A 192 -34.36 -19.55 1.65
CA SER A 192 -35.08 -20.68 2.25
C SER A 192 -34.85 -22.02 1.52
N LEU A 193 -34.59 -21.97 0.21
CA LEU A 193 -34.35 -23.16 -0.62
C LEU A 193 -32.93 -23.71 -0.51
N LEU A 194 -31.96 -22.88 -0.08
CA LEU A 194 -30.55 -23.25 -0.02
C LEU A 194 -30.19 -23.90 1.32
N LYS A 195 -30.34 -25.22 1.41
CA LYS A 195 -30.14 -25.98 2.66
C LYS A 195 -28.72 -25.96 3.23
N GLN A 196 -27.70 -25.69 2.40
CA GLN A 196 -26.30 -25.66 2.81
C GLN A 196 -25.73 -24.24 2.93
N ILE A 197 -26.58 -23.21 2.83
CA ILE A 197 -26.10 -21.83 2.83
C ILE A 197 -25.44 -21.47 4.18
N GLU A 198 -24.26 -20.87 4.11
CA GLU A 198 -23.49 -20.43 5.28
C GLU A 198 -23.23 -18.92 5.23
N ILE A 199 -23.07 -18.39 4.01
CA ILE A 199 -22.65 -17.02 3.75
C ILE A 199 -23.50 -16.40 2.63
N VAL A 200 -24.21 -15.33 2.97
CA VAL A 200 -24.89 -14.46 2.02
C VAL A 200 -24.22 -13.09 2.05
N LYS A 201 -23.88 -12.57 0.87
CA LYS A 201 -23.42 -11.20 0.67
C LYS A 201 -24.46 -10.46 -0.15
N LEU A 202 -25.10 -9.48 0.47
CA LEU A 202 -26.15 -8.67 -0.15
C LEU A 202 -25.56 -7.30 -0.49
N LYS A 203 -25.50 -6.97 -1.78
CA LYS A 203 -25.09 -5.64 -2.24
C LYS A 203 -26.23 -4.98 -3.00
N ILE A 204 -27.11 -4.36 -2.22
CA ILE A 204 -28.33 -3.72 -2.70
C ILE A 204 -27.94 -2.46 -3.47
N ASN A 205 -28.44 -2.33 -4.70
CA ASN A 205 -28.25 -1.17 -5.57
C ASN A 205 -26.78 -0.78 -5.88
N SER A 206 -25.84 -1.72 -5.67
CA SER A 206 -24.45 -1.50 -6.06
C SER A 206 -24.34 -1.29 -7.57
N GLY A 207 -23.67 -0.19 -7.97
CA GLY A 207 -23.49 0.18 -9.39
C GLY A 207 -24.77 0.64 -10.12
N LEU A 208 -25.83 1.00 -9.38
CA LEU A 208 -27.08 1.51 -9.96
C LEU A 208 -26.82 2.81 -10.74
N ARG A 209 -27.37 2.92 -11.94
CA ARG A 209 -27.24 4.10 -12.81
C ARG A 209 -28.47 4.98 -12.66
N LEU A 210 -28.35 6.11 -11.96
CA LEU A 210 -29.51 6.97 -11.66
C LEU A 210 -30.24 7.51 -12.90
N ASN A 211 -29.54 7.62 -14.04
CA ASN A 211 -30.13 8.07 -15.31
C ASN A 211 -31.00 7.01 -16.01
N ASP A 212 -31.04 5.77 -15.51
CA ASP A 212 -31.91 4.72 -16.05
C ASP A 212 -33.34 4.88 -15.49
N PRO A 213 -34.39 4.86 -16.34
CA PRO A 213 -35.78 5.01 -15.89
C PRO A 213 -36.24 3.95 -14.88
N HIS A 214 -35.59 2.78 -14.83
CA HIS A 214 -35.92 1.72 -13.88
C HIS A 214 -35.28 1.90 -12.49
N SER A 215 -34.37 2.87 -12.33
CA SER A 215 -33.66 3.11 -11.07
C SER A 215 -34.58 3.45 -9.90
N ALA A 216 -35.62 4.25 -10.12
CA ALA A 216 -36.58 4.58 -9.07
C ALA A 216 -37.21 3.34 -8.44
N ASN A 217 -37.60 2.35 -9.27
CA ASN A 217 -38.17 1.09 -8.79
C ASN A 217 -37.13 0.22 -8.07
N ALA A 218 -35.87 0.22 -8.53
CA ALA A 218 -34.78 -0.48 -7.84
C ALA A 218 -34.50 0.10 -6.45
N ILE A 219 -34.57 1.42 -6.32
CA ILE A 219 -34.44 2.14 -5.03
C ILE A 219 -35.55 1.71 -4.07
N VAL A 220 -36.81 1.73 -4.51
CA VAL A 220 -37.97 1.29 -3.70
C VAL A 220 -37.80 -0.16 -3.25
N ARG A 221 -37.45 -1.08 -4.16
CA ARG A 221 -37.21 -2.49 -3.81
C ARG A 221 -36.06 -2.68 -2.84
N GLY A 222 -35.00 -1.88 -2.98
CA GLY A 222 -33.89 -1.85 -2.04
C GLY A 222 -34.34 -1.47 -0.64
N CYS A 223 -35.22 -0.47 -0.52
CA CYS A 223 -35.83 -0.08 0.75
C CYS A 223 -36.69 -1.21 1.33
N GLU A 224 -37.56 -1.84 0.53
CA GLU A 224 -38.38 -2.99 0.96
C GLU A 224 -37.53 -4.16 1.47
N MET A 225 -36.39 -4.44 0.83
CA MET A 225 -35.44 -5.46 1.32
C MET A 225 -34.90 -5.13 2.70
N VAL A 226 -34.50 -3.87 2.92
CA VAL A 226 -34.00 -3.44 4.23
C VAL A 226 -35.11 -3.50 5.28
N GLN A 227 -36.33 -3.08 4.93
CA GLN A 227 -37.50 -3.19 5.82
C GLN A 227 -37.78 -4.63 6.22
N MET A 228 -37.72 -5.60 5.29
CA MET A 228 -37.89 -7.02 5.61
C MET A 228 -36.81 -7.55 6.57
N ILE A 229 -35.57 -7.09 6.42
CA ILE A 229 -34.48 -7.42 7.35
C ILE A 229 -34.77 -6.79 8.72
N ALA A 230 -35.15 -5.50 8.73
CA ALA A 230 -35.48 -4.74 9.93
C ALA A 230 -36.72 -5.28 10.66
N SER A 231 -37.67 -5.90 9.97
CA SER A 231 -38.88 -6.51 10.55
C SER A 231 -38.67 -7.96 10.99
N LYS A 232 -37.43 -8.49 10.91
CA LYS A 232 -37.10 -9.88 11.23
C LYS A 232 -37.88 -10.90 10.39
N CYS A 233 -38.27 -10.52 9.17
CA CYS A 233 -39.04 -11.38 8.27
C CYS A 233 -38.14 -12.21 7.33
N LEU A 234 -36.86 -11.88 7.21
CA LEU A 234 -35.93 -12.64 6.38
C LEU A 234 -35.66 -14.03 6.97
N SER A 235 -35.77 -15.07 6.15
CA SER A 235 -35.33 -16.42 6.45
C SER A 235 -33.80 -16.48 6.42
N GLY A 236 -33.19 -16.85 7.55
CA GLY A 236 -31.74 -17.05 7.63
C GLY A 236 -30.87 -15.79 7.80
N PRO A 237 -31.24 -14.81 8.65
CA PRO A 237 -30.42 -13.61 8.86
C PRO A 237 -29.01 -13.92 9.39
N GLN A 238 -28.84 -15.06 10.06
CA GLN A 238 -27.54 -15.54 10.54
C GLN A 238 -26.51 -15.83 9.43
N PHE A 239 -26.97 -16.01 8.18
CA PHE A 239 -26.13 -16.27 7.02
C PHE A 239 -25.62 -14.99 6.38
N VAL A 240 -26.26 -13.84 6.59
CA VAL A 240 -25.82 -12.56 6.01
C VAL A 240 -24.54 -12.10 6.72
N LYS A 241 -23.42 -12.16 6.01
CA LYS A 241 -22.09 -11.72 6.52
C LYS A 241 -21.65 -10.38 5.94
N THR A 242 -22.25 -9.95 4.83
CA THR A 242 -21.94 -8.67 4.19
C THR A 242 -23.23 -8.02 3.73
N LEU A 243 -23.42 -6.77 4.12
CA LEU A 243 -24.51 -5.91 3.68
C LEU A 243 -23.91 -4.65 3.08
N CYS A 244 -24.27 -4.33 1.84
CA CYS A 244 -23.95 -3.06 1.21
C CYS A 244 -25.25 -2.39 0.78
N LEU A 245 -25.46 -1.16 1.23
CA LEU A 245 -26.64 -0.34 1.00
C LEU A 245 -26.20 0.88 0.18
N HIS A 246 -26.73 1.02 -1.03
CA HIS A 246 -26.38 2.13 -1.92
C HIS A 246 -27.67 2.77 -2.44
N TYR A 247 -27.82 4.10 -2.41
CA TYR A 247 -29.02 4.76 -2.96
C TYR A 247 -30.33 4.21 -2.36
N ILE A 248 -30.42 4.14 -1.03
CA ILE A 248 -31.63 3.68 -0.33
C ILE A 248 -32.14 4.81 0.57
N PRO A 249 -33.41 5.23 0.44
CA PRO A 249 -34.07 6.11 1.41
C PRO A 249 -34.22 5.34 2.71
N LEU A 250 -33.34 5.62 3.67
CA LEU A 250 -33.19 4.84 4.89
C LEU A 250 -33.07 5.79 6.07
N GLU A 251 -33.98 5.62 7.03
CA GLU A 251 -33.91 6.30 8.31
C GLU A 251 -33.00 5.56 9.31
N MET A 252 -32.51 6.28 10.31
CA MET A 252 -31.62 5.72 11.34
C MET A 252 -32.23 4.50 12.06
N GLU A 253 -33.51 4.54 12.41
CA GLU A 253 -34.20 3.45 13.13
C GLU A 253 -34.31 2.17 12.28
N GLN A 254 -34.50 2.33 10.96
CA GLN A 254 -34.54 1.22 10.02
C GLN A 254 -33.16 0.57 9.88
N LEU A 255 -32.09 1.38 9.78
CA LEU A 255 -30.71 0.89 9.75
C LEU A 255 -30.36 0.13 11.03
N TRP A 256 -30.63 0.74 12.18
CA TRP A 256 -30.40 0.13 13.49
C TRP A 256 -31.11 -1.21 13.61
N SER A 257 -32.40 -1.25 13.28
CA SER A 257 -33.22 -2.46 13.34
C SER A 257 -32.69 -3.55 12.40
N ALA A 258 -32.31 -3.19 11.17
CA ALA A 258 -31.74 -4.13 10.23
C ALA A 258 -30.45 -4.78 10.77
N ILE A 259 -29.52 -3.98 11.31
CA ILE A 259 -28.24 -4.49 11.82
C ILE A 259 -28.43 -5.34 13.08
N LYS A 260 -29.32 -4.91 13.97
CA LYS A 260 -29.67 -5.65 15.19
C LYS A 260 -30.12 -7.08 14.90
N TYR A 261 -30.83 -7.29 13.78
CA TYR A 261 -31.30 -8.62 13.39
C TYR A 261 -30.30 -9.43 12.56
N LEU A 262 -29.11 -8.91 12.26
CA LEU A 262 -28.04 -9.63 11.57
C LEU A 262 -26.90 -9.98 12.54
N PRO A 263 -27.04 -11.04 13.36
CA PRO A 263 -26.13 -11.33 14.47
C PRO A 263 -24.70 -11.67 14.04
N ASN A 264 -24.50 -11.93 12.76
CA ASN A 264 -23.27 -12.45 12.17
C ASN A 264 -22.68 -11.52 11.10
N LEU A 265 -23.18 -10.28 11.01
CA LEU A 265 -22.77 -9.31 10.01
C LEU A 265 -21.30 -8.92 10.24
N LYS A 266 -20.42 -9.21 9.28
CA LYS A 266 -18.99 -8.89 9.38
C LYS A 266 -18.62 -7.59 8.67
N LYS A 267 -19.33 -7.25 7.61
CA LYS A 267 -19.07 -6.04 6.81
C LYS A 267 -20.36 -5.30 6.52
N LEU A 268 -20.35 -4.00 6.81
CA LEU A 268 -21.38 -3.06 6.43
C LEU A 268 -20.77 -1.97 5.56
N SER A 269 -21.42 -1.67 4.44
CA SER A 269 -21.09 -0.53 3.59
C SER A 269 -22.35 0.26 3.33
N ILE A 270 -22.32 1.58 3.52
CA ILE A 270 -23.45 2.46 3.26
C ILE A 270 -22.97 3.58 2.34
N SER A 271 -23.73 3.90 1.29
CA SER A 271 -23.44 5.08 0.49
C SER A 271 -24.64 5.73 -0.16
N ASN A 272 -24.60 7.05 -0.32
CA ASN A 272 -25.62 7.82 -1.04
C ASN A 272 -27.05 7.53 -0.51
N CYS A 273 -27.20 7.41 0.82
CA CYS A 273 -28.51 7.25 1.46
C CYS A 273 -28.97 8.61 2.00
N GLU A 274 -29.71 9.37 1.20
CA GLU A 274 -29.99 10.79 1.44
C GLU A 274 -30.86 11.03 2.69
N GLU A 275 -31.76 10.11 3.05
CA GLU A 275 -32.63 10.27 4.23
C GLU A 275 -31.93 9.90 5.56
N LEU A 276 -30.66 9.50 5.50
CA LEU A 276 -29.91 9.07 6.67
C LEU A 276 -29.27 10.28 7.37
N HIS A 277 -30.02 10.93 8.26
CA HIS A 277 -29.59 12.12 9.00
C HIS A 277 -28.64 11.85 10.18
N GLY A 278 -28.47 10.59 10.56
CA GLY A 278 -27.59 10.19 11.65
C GLY A 278 -27.39 8.69 11.67
N ILE A 279 -26.27 8.26 12.24
CA ILE A 279 -25.90 6.85 12.31
C ILE A 279 -25.64 6.50 13.76
N ARG A 280 -26.46 5.61 14.32
CA ARG A 280 -26.16 4.89 15.56
C ARG A 280 -26.03 3.43 15.22
N LEU A 281 -24.93 2.80 15.61
CA LEU A 281 -24.71 1.37 15.36
C LEU A 281 -24.27 0.68 16.64
N LEU A 282 -24.96 -0.40 16.97
CA LEU A 282 -24.55 -1.36 18.00
C LEU A 282 -24.39 -2.73 17.35
N SER A 283 -23.18 -3.28 17.34
CA SER A 283 -22.94 -4.61 16.76
C SER A 283 -21.73 -5.33 17.35
N ASP A 284 -21.96 -6.53 17.87
CA ASP A 284 -20.89 -7.40 18.39
C ASP A 284 -20.14 -8.18 17.32
N SER A 285 -20.65 -8.25 16.09
CA SER A 285 -20.07 -9.06 15.01
C SER A 285 -19.42 -8.25 13.89
N LEU A 286 -19.73 -6.96 13.78
CA LEU A 286 -19.23 -6.09 12.73
C LEU A 286 -17.70 -5.95 12.82
N GLN A 287 -17.00 -6.23 11.73
CA GLN A 287 -15.53 -6.17 11.64
C GLN A 287 -15.05 -5.03 10.73
N THR A 288 -15.87 -4.62 9.78
CA THR A 288 -15.54 -3.56 8.82
C THR A 288 -16.77 -2.71 8.54
N LEU A 289 -16.64 -1.40 8.75
CA LEU A 289 -17.64 -0.41 8.43
C LEU A 289 -17.05 0.57 7.40
N CYS A 290 -17.81 0.81 6.33
CA CYS A 290 -17.45 1.80 5.33
C CYS A 290 -18.64 2.72 5.05
N LEU A 291 -18.44 4.03 5.18
CA LEU A 291 -19.43 5.06 4.94
C LEU A 291 -18.90 5.98 3.83
N PHE A 292 -19.69 6.19 2.79
CA PHE A 292 -19.29 6.94 1.60
C PHE A 292 -20.43 7.87 1.16
N ASN A 293 -20.19 9.14 0.85
CA ASN A 293 -21.24 10.04 0.33
C ASN A 293 -22.55 10.00 1.17
N ILE A 294 -22.46 10.20 2.48
CA ILE A 294 -23.63 10.32 3.36
C ILE A 294 -23.77 11.81 3.75
N TRP A 295 -24.21 12.62 2.79
CA TRP A 295 -24.15 14.08 2.88
C TRP A 295 -24.95 14.67 4.04
N ASN A 296 -26.06 14.02 4.41
CA ASN A 296 -27.02 14.54 5.39
C ASN A 296 -26.79 14.03 6.82
N ALA A 297 -25.82 13.13 7.05
CA ALA A 297 -25.57 12.58 8.37
C ALA A 297 -24.87 13.61 9.27
N LEU A 298 -25.57 14.08 10.31
CA LEU A 298 -25.07 15.06 11.27
C LEU A 298 -24.12 14.46 12.31
N PHE A 299 -24.33 13.20 12.66
CA PHE A 299 -23.52 12.50 13.65
C PHE A 299 -23.40 11.00 13.35
N ILE A 300 -22.29 10.43 13.81
CA ILE A 300 -22.01 9.00 13.77
C ILE A 300 -21.61 8.55 15.18
N SER A 301 -22.32 7.57 15.72
CA SER A 301 -22.02 6.91 16.99
C SER A 301 -21.97 5.40 16.78
N ILE A 302 -20.82 4.80 17.03
CA ILE A 302 -20.57 3.38 16.78
C ILE A 302 -20.10 2.73 18.07
N ASP A 303 -20.82 1.70 18.52
CA ASP A 303 -20.40 0.77 19.56
C ASP A 303 -20.27 -0.62 18.93
N SER A 304 -19.03 -1.08 18.81
CA SER A 304 -18.76 -2.39 18.23
C SER A 304 -17.50 -3.03 18.78
N SER A 305 -17.71 -4.08 19.59
CA SER A 305 -16.64 -4.86 20.20
C SER A 305 -15.74 -5.57 19.18
N SER A 306 -16.25 -5.91 17.98
CA SER A 306 -15.52 -6.64 16.94
C SER A 306 -14.91 -5.78 15.83
N LEU A 307 -15.23 -4.48 15.78
CA LEU A 307 -14.84 -3.61 14.67
C LEU A 307 -13.32 -3.52 14.58
N ARG A 308 -12.78 -3.73 13.37
CA ARG A 308 -11.32 -3.69 13.09
C ARG A 308 -10.94 -2.58 12.13
N ASN A 309 -11.83 -2.27 11.18
CA ASN A 309 -11.60 -1.28 10.14
C ASN A 309 -12.79 -0.33 10.08
N LEU A 310 -12.51 0.96 10.17
CA LEU A 310 -13.46 2.04 9.92
C LEU A 310 -12.94 2.88 8.76
N THR A 311 -13.83 3.14 7.79
CA THR A 311 -13.56 4.07 6.70
C THR A 311 -14.75 5.02 6.58
N ILE A 312 -14.48 6.31 6.73
CA ILE A 312 -15.39 7.41 6.47
C ILE A 312 -14.71 8.21 5.37
N ASP A 313 -15.27 8.13 4.17
CA ASP A 313 -14.72 8.76 2.96
C ASP A 313 -15.23 10.19 2.80
N HIS A 314 -14.76 10.88 1.76
CA HIS A 314 -15.31 12.16 1.32
C HIS A 314 -16.84 12.08 1.08
N GLY A 315 -17.50 13.23 1.20
CA GLY A 315 -18.95 13.35 1.01
C GLY A 315 -19.79 13.17 2.28
N LEU A 316 -19.27 13.51 3.46
CA LEU A 316 -20.07 13.69 4.68
C LEU A 316 -20.17 15.18 5.04
N ASP A 317 -20.74 15.95 4.12
CA ASP A 317 -20.83 17.42 4.14
C ASP A 317 -21.54 18.01 5.37
N SER A 318 -22.28 17.20 6.14
CA SER A 318 -22.96 17.66 7.35
C SER A 318 -22.44 17.00 8.64
N LEU A 319 -21.40 16.16 8.58
CA LEU A 319 -20.96 15.39 9.75
C LEU A 319 -20.21 16.28 10.74
N GLU A 320 -20.87 16.66 11.83
CA GLU A 320 -20.27 17.47 12.89
C GLU A 320 -19.65 16.62 14.01
N HIS A 321 -20.21 15.43 14.26
CA HIS A 321 -19.85 14.63 15.44
C HIS A 321 -19.56 13.15 15.12
N LEU A 322 -18.35 12.69 15.46
CA LEU A 322 -17.94 11.29 15.36
C LEU A 322 -17.55 10.71 16.72
N GLU A 323 -18.26 9.68 17.14
CA GLU A 323 -17.95 8.87 18.33
C GLU A 323 -17.86 7.38 17.98
N VAL A 324 -16.74 6.75 18.35
CA VAL A 324 -16.46 5.34 18.10
C VAL A 324 -15.93 4.69 19.36
N ASP A 325 -16.68 3.74 19.91
CA ASP A 325 -16.23 2.80 20.94
C ASP A 325 -16.02 1.43 20.29
N ALA A 326 -14.74 1.10 20.05
CA ALA A 326 -14.35 -0.11 19.34
C ALA A 326 -13.01 -0.63 19.88
N PRO A 327 -13.01 -1.47 20.94
CA PRO A 327 -11.79 -1.93 21.60
C PRO A 327 -10.85 -2.73 20.68
N ASN A 328 -11.38 -3.31 19.60
CA ASN A 328 -10.62 -4.08 18.61
C ASN A 328 -10.27 -3.30 17.33
N LEU A 329 -10.62 -2.02 17.23
CA LEU A 329 -10.34 -1.19 16.05
C LEU A 329 -8.82 -1.14 15.83
N ARG A 330 -8.38 -1.42 14.60
CA ARG A 330 -6.96 -1.42 14.22
C ARG A 330 -6.62 -0.31 13.24
N ARG A 331 -7.56 0.01 12.36
CA ARG A 331 -7.41 1.01 11.31
C ARG A 331 -8.64 1.91 11.27
N SER A 332 -8.41 3.22 11.29
CA SER A 332 -9.42 4.23 11.02
C SER A 332 -8.93 5.19 9.94
N VAL A 333 -9.76 5.44 8.95
CA VAL A 333 -9.57 6.45 7.90
C VAL A 333 -10.79 7.36 7.93
N ILE A 334 -10.57 8.64 8.16
CA ILE A 334 -11.63 9.63 8.36
C ILE A 334 -11.34 10.87 7.54
N ASP A 335 -12.22 11.16 6.60
CA ASP A 335 -12.34 12.47 5.99
C ASP A 335 -13.39 13.29 6.75
N GLY A 336 -13.00 14.44 7.29
CA GLY A 336 -13.89 15.33 8.04
C GLY A 336 -14.65 16.34 7.19
N ASN A 337 -14.34 16.41 5.88
CA ASN A 337 -14.90 17.33 4.89
C ASN A 337 -14.99 18.80 5.35
N ASN A 338 -14.07 19.22 6.21
CA ASN A 338 -14.01 20.51 6.88
C ASN A 338 -15.26 20.91 7.68
N VAL A 339 -16.12 19.94 8.04
CA VAL A 339 -17.32 20.18 8.85
C VAL A 339 -17.25 19.44 10.19
N LEU A 340 -16.41 18.42 10.30
CA LEU A 340 -16.22 17.67 11.54
C LEU A 340 -15.73 18.58 12.67
N MET A 341 -16.53 18.69 13.72
CA MET A 341 -16.26 19.51 14.90
C MET A 341 -15.65 18.69 16.03
N THR A 342 -16.09 17.44 16.21
CA THR A 342 -15.62 16.59 17.31
C THR A 342 -15.30 15.17 16.86
N ILE A 343 -14.14 14.66 17.29
CA ILE A 343 -13.71 13.29 17.04
C ILE A 343 -13.36 12.59 18.34
N ARG A 344 -14.04 11.47 18.62
CA ARG A 344 -13.79 10.61 19.77
C ARG A 344 -13.66 9.16 19.32
N ILE A 345 -12.45 8.63 19.35
CA ILE A 345 -12.21 7.21 19.06
C ILE A 345 -11.60 6.56 20.30
N LYS A 346 -12.29 5.56 20.84
CA LYS A 346 -11.82 4.72 21.93
C LYS A 346 -11.46 3.35 21.36
N SER A 347 -10.18 3.00 21.44
CA SER A 347 -9.71 1.69 21.03
C SER A 347 -8.42 1.28 21.73
N ASN A 348 -8.36 0.01 22.14
CA ASN A 348 -7.17 -0.57 22.74
C ASN A 348 -6.20 -1.13 21.71
N ARG A 349 -6.55 -1.14 20.42
CA ARG A 349 -5.77 -1.82 19.37
C ARG A 349 -5.54 -0.98 18.12
N LEU A 350 -5.82 0.33 18.19
CA LEU A 350 -5.62 1.23 17.04
C LEU A 350 -4.13 1.30 16.71
N LEU A 351 -3.77 0.88 15.49
CA LEU A 351 -2.40 0.88 14.99
C LEU A 351 -2.18 1.97 13.93
N TYR A 352 -3.25 2.30 13.21
CA TYR A 352 -3.25 3.24 12.10
C TYR A 352 -4.43 4.20 12.20
N LEU A 353 -4.14 5.50 12.09
CA LEU A 353 -5.13 6.56 12.04
C LEU A 353 -4.77 7.51 10.90
N GLU A 354 -5.74 7.77 10.04
CA GLU A 354 -5.66 8.75 8.97
C GLU A 354 -6.82 9.72 9.11
N ILE A 355 -6.48 11.02 9.11
CA ILE A 355 -7.44 12.12 9.26
C ILE A 355 -7.12 13.16 8.19
N SER A 356 -8.07 13.44 7.32
CA SER A 356 -8.02 14.48 6.28
C SER A 356 -9.18 15.46 6.42
N ASN A 357 -9.04 16.65 5.85
CA ASN A 357 -10.07 17.70 5.76
C ASN A 357 -10.80 17.92 7.09
N CYS A 358 -10.07 18.26 8.14
CA CYS A 358 -10.55 18.36 9.52
C CYS A 358 -10.27 19.75 10.14
N GLU A 359 -10.31 20.83 9.36
CA GLU A 359 -9.98 22.20 9.79
C GLU A 359 -10.77 22.70 11.01
N ASN A 360 -12.03 22.26 11.14
CA ASN A 360 -12.94 22.70 12.19
C ASN A 360 -12.94 21.78 13.43
N VAL A 361 -12.10 20.74 13.47
CA VAL A 361 -12.06 19.81 14.58
C VAL A 361 -11.52 20.48 15.85
N ASP A 362 -12.25 20.34 16.96
CA ASP A 362 -11.77 20.71 18.27
C ASP A 362 -10.52 19.88 18.63
N MET A 363 -9.38 20.56 18.65
CA MET A 363 -8.07 19.99 18.96
C MET A 363 -8.02 19.30 20.33
N ALA A 364 -8.85 19.68 21.30
CA ALA A 364 -8.92 18.98 22.58
C ALA A 364 -9.47 17.56 22.39
N THR A 365 -10.47 17.37 21.52
CA THR A 365 -11.04 16.05 21.23
C THR A 365 -10.06 15.16 20.46
N LEU A 366 -9.36 15.72 19.47
CA LEU A 366 -8.32 15.02 18.73
C LEU A 366 -7.16 14.60 19.64
N ARG A 367 -6.64 15.52 20.46
CA ARG A 367 -5.54 15.22 21.42
C ARG A 367 -5.95 14.11 22.39
N ASN A 368 -7.18 14.13 22.90
CA ASN A 368 -7.69 13.07 23.75
C ASN A 368 -7.78 11.73 23.02
N THR A 369 -8.22 11.73 21.75
CA THR A 369 -8.26 10.53 20.92
C THR A 369 -6.86 9.93 20.68
N LEU A 370 -5.87 10.78 20.35
CA LEU A 370 -4.49 10.36 20.14
C LEU A 370 -3.85 9.83 21.45
N ARG A 371 -4.02 10.56 22.56
CA ARG A 371 -3.51 10.17 23.89
C ARG A 371 -4.08 8.83 24.37
N ASN A 372 -5.35 8.58 24.08
CA ASN A 372 -6.04 7.33 24.46
C ASN A 372 -5.77 6.16 23.49
N SER A 373 -4.90 6.35 22.50
CA SER A 373 -4.53 5.33 21.52
C SER A 373 -3.05 4.94 21.67
N PRO A 374 -2.63 4.30 22.79
CA PRO A 374 -1.22 4.07 23.08
C PRO A 374 -0.55 3.10 22.10
N ASN A 375 -1.30 2.31 21.34
CA ASN A 375 -0.76 1.37 20.35
C ASN A 375 -0.64 1.99 18.94
N LEU A 376 -0.93 3.28 18.78
CA LEU A 376 -0.89 3.95 17.49
C LEU A 376 0.56 4.04 17.00
N ILE A 377 0.84 3.42 15.85
CA ILE A 377 2.18 3.34 15.24
C ILE A 377 2.31 4.30 14.07
N SER A 378 1.25 4.42 13.25
CA SER A 378 1.23 5.22 12.03
C SER A 378 0.09 6.24 12.07
N LEU A 379 0.45 7.51 11.88
CA LEU A 379 -0.47 8.64 11.88
C LEU A 379 -0.30 9.40 10.58
N ARG A 380 -1.40 9.52 9.83
CA ARG A 380 -1.45 10.31 8.60
C ARG A 380 -2.37 11.51 8.84
N ILE A 381 -1.87 12.70 8.59
CA ILE A 381 -2.55 13.95 8.91
C ILE A 381 -2.62 14.84 7.67
N GLY A 382 -3.84 15.24 7.32
CA GLY A 382 -4.16 16.28 6.37
C GLY A 382 -4.40 17.63 7.05
N CYS A 383 -5.35 18.42 6.56
CA CYS A 383 -5.66 19.70 7.16
C CYS A 383 -6.37 19.52 8.51
N ILE A 384 -5.79 20.01 9.61
CA ILE A 384 -6.40 19.97 10.95
C ILE A 384 -6.38 21.34 11.64
N SER A 385 -5.38 22.17 11.33
CA SER A 385 -5.30 23.55 11.81
C SER A 385 -4.48 24.36 10.82
N PRO A 386 -4.89 25.59 10.46
CA PRO A 386 -4.13 26.43 9.53
C PRO A 386 -2.83 26.97 10.15
N ASP A 387 -2.80 27.23 11.46
CA ASP A 387 -1.70 28.01 12.07
C ASP A 387 -0.55 27.14 12.57
N SER A 388 -0.82 26.29 13.58
CA SER A 388 0.23 25.50 14.20
C SER A 388 -0.27 24.17 14.77
N LEU A 389 0.53 23.14 14.59
CA LEU A 389 0.27 21.80 15.10
C LEU A 389 1.43 21.32 15.98
N THR A 390 1.12 21.09 17.27
CA THR A 390 2.08 20.53 18.23
C THR A 390 1.70 19.10 18.60
N LEU A 391 2.62 18.17 18.33
CA LEU A 391 2.53 16.75 18.64
C LEU A 391 3.70 16.37 19.54
N ASP A 392 3.45 16.16 20.83
CA ASP A 392 4.46 15.74 21.80
C ASP A 392 4.23 14.31 22.30
N GLU A 393 5.16 13.77 23.09
CA GLU A 393 5.09 12.43 23.65
C GLU A 393 3.88 12.17 24.54
N TYR A 394 3.20 13.21 25.04
CA TYR A 394 1.95 13.06 25.78
C TYR A 394 0.75 12.86 24.87
N VAL A 395 0.77 13.45 23.67
CA VAL A 395 -0.27 13.30 22.65
C VAL A 395 -0.06 12.05 21.80
N ILE A 396 1.19 11.75 21.42
CA ILE A 396 1.58 10.66 20.51
C ILE A 396 2.68 9.78 21.12
N PRO A 397 2.38 8.97 22.15
CA PRO A 397 3.41 8.31 22.98
C PRO A 397 4.29 7.30 22.23
N ASN A 398 3.72 6.56 21.27
CA ASN A 398 4.39 5.43 20.62
C ASN A 398 4.44 5.53 19.09
N ILE A 399 4.26 6.74 18.54
CA ILE A 399 4.22 6.91 17.09
C ILE A 399 5.58 6.61 16.47
N GLN A 400 5.59 5.83 15.39
CA GLN A 400 6.81 5.50 14.64
C GLN A 400 6.82 6.15 13.26
N GLU A 401 5.65 6.41 12.68
CA GLU A 401 5.50 7.00 11.35
C GLU A 401 4.50 8.16 11.40
N LEU A 402 4.93 9.30 10.85
CA LEU A 402 4.09 10.46 10.58
C LEU A 402 4.11 10.76 9.08
N CYS A 403 2.93 10.75 8.46
CA CYS A 403 2.76 11.15 7.06
C CYS A 403 1.89 12.41 6.94
N LEU A 404 2.36 13.38 6.17
CA LEU A 404 1.57 14.56 5.80
C LEU A 404 0.83 14.26 4.49
N LEU A 405 -0.50 14.37 4.51
CA LEU A 405 -1.37 14.12 3.35
C LEU A 405 -1.42 15.32 2.40
N GLY A 406 -1.92 15.11 1.18
CA GLY A 406 -1.99 16.17 0.15
C GLY A 406 -2.83 17.39 0.51
N ASP A 407 -3.81 17.25 1.42
CA ASP A 407 -4.63 18.35 1.94
C ASP A 407 -4.00 19.08 3.13
N PHE A 408 -2.80 18.71 3.57
CA PHE A 408 -2.17 19.35 4.74
C PHE A 408 -1.92 20.86 4.52
N ALA A 409 -2.56 21.70 5.34
CA ALA A 409 -2.51 23.16 5.20
C ALA A 409 -1.94 23.94 6.41
N CYS A 410 -1.21 23.27 7.32
CA CYS A 410 -0.68 23.93 8.53
C CYS A 410 0.62 24.70 8.25
N GLU A 411 0.77 25.92 8.78
CA GLU A 411 1.97 26.75 8.61
C GLU A 411 3.18 26.21 9.41
N THR A 412 2.94 25.79 10.65
CA THR A 412 4.00 25.35 11.57
C THR A 412 3.70 24.01 12.21
N ILE A 413 4.66 23.09 12.20
CA ILE A 413 4.54 21.81 12.90
C ILE A 413 5.70 21.57 13.87
N HIS A 414 5.35 21.24 15.12
CA HIS A 414 6.28 20.88 16.19
C HIS A 414 6.06 19.44 16.61
N ILE A 415 7.07 18.61 16.44
CA ILE A 415 7.01 17.18 16.74
C ILE A 415 8.08 16.85 17.80
N ARG A 416 7.65 16.31 18.93
CA ARG A 416 8.54 15.75 19.97
C ARG A 416 8.10 14.32 20.26
N SER A 417 8.74 13.35 19.64
CA SER A 417 8.46 11.94 19.90
C SER A 417 9.75 11.12 19.93
N PRO A 418 10.11 10.51 21.07
CA PRO A 418 11.30 9.67 21.16
C PRO A 418 11.20 8.39 20.32
N THR A 419 9.99 7.98 19.95
CA THR A 419 9.70 6.74 19.21
C THR A 419 9.57 6.95 17.70
N LEU A 420 9.50 8.21 17.24
CA LEU A 420 9.37 8.53 15.82
C LEU A 420 10.57 8.05 15.02
N ARG A 421 10.31 7.28 13.96
CA ARG A 421 11.32 6.71 13.06
C ARG A 421 11.23 7.25 11.64
N LEU A 422 10.03 7.61 11.18
CA LEU A 422 9.78 8.02 9.80
C LEU A 422 8.88 9.26 9.78
N ILE A 423 9.29 10.28 9.03
CA ILE A 423 8.46 11.43 8.67
C ILE A 423 8.54 11.65 7.17
N HIS A 424 7.37 11.78 6.52
CA HIS A 424 7.32 12.04 5.08
C HIS A 424 6.03 12.74 4.64
N ALA A 425 6.04 13.30 3.44
CA ALA A 425 4.82 13.68 2.73
C ALA A 425 4.30 12.52 1.86
N GLU A 426 3.02 12.53 1.55
CA GLU A 426 2.44 11.71 0.49
C GLU A 426 3.05 12.10 -0.86
N ALA A 427 3.32 11.12 -1.71
CA ALA A 427 3.91 11.38 -3.01
C ALA A 427 2.98 12.21 -3.89
N GLU A 428 3.55 12.98 -4.84
CA GLU A 428 2.84 13.70 -5.91
C GLU A 428 2.05 14.95 -5.47
N ASN A 429 2.09 15.35 -4.19
CA ASN A 429 1.41 16.54 -3.69
C ASN A 429 2.40 17.61 -3.19
N ASP A 430 2.10 18.88 -3.51
CA ASP A 430 2.84 20.03 -3.01
C ASP A 430 2.17 20.64 -1.77
N LEU A 431 2.86 20.59 -0.63
CA LEU A 431 2.45 21.22 0.62
C LEU A 431 2.89 22.70 0.61
N VAL A 432 2.02 23.55 0.08
CA VAL A 432 2.30 24.97 -0.18
C VAL A 432 2.20 25.88 1.06
N THR A 433 1.73 25.37 2.20
CA THR A 433 1.51 26.17 3.41
C THR A 433 2.57 25.97 4.47
N LEU A 434 3.24 24.81 4.50
CA LEU A 434 4.15 24.44 5.59
C LEU A 434 5.45 25.27 5.51
N ASN A 435 5.55 26.28 6.37
CA ASN A 435 6.70 27.18 6.44
C ASN A 435 7.76 26.68 7.43
N HIS A 436 7.34 26.04 8.53
CA HIS A 436 8.23 25.71 9.64
C HIS A 436 8.02 24.29 10.17
N LEU A 437 9.09 23.49 10.14
CA LEU A 437 9.11 22.11 10.64
C LEU A 437 10.18 21.92 11.72
N TYR A 438 9.73 21.55 12.92
CA TYR A 438 10.58 21.25 14.07
C TYR A 438 10.39 19.80 14.51
N VAL A 439 11.46 19.01 14.50
CA VAL A 439 11.44 17.59 14.87
C VAL A 439 12.43 17.33 16.00
N THR A 440 11.96 16.72 17.08
CA THR A 440 12.77 16.16 18.16
C THR A 440 12.44 14.68 18.32
N ALA A 441 13.44 13.81 18.13
CA ALA A 441 13.26 12.35 18.22
C ALA A 441 14.54 11.65 18.69
N ASN A 442 14.48 10.39 19.11
CA ASN A 442 15.71 9.66 19.43
C ASN A 442 16.42 9.23 18.14
N HIS A 443 15.81 8.33 17.39
CA HIS A 443 16.42 7.74 16.20
C HIS A 443 15.48 7.78 15.00
N LEU A 444 15.83 8.59 14.01
CA LEU A 444 15.08 8.74 12.77
C LEU A 444 15.70 7.84 11.69
N CYS A 445 14.95 6.86 11.19
CA CYS A 445 15.37 6.08 10.03
C CYS A 445 15.28 6.89 8.74
N LYS A 446 14.26 7.74 8.59
CA LYS A 446 14.14 8.58 7.39
C LYS A 446 13.31 9.83 7.63
N VAL A 447 13.79 10.95 7.08
CA VAL A 447 13.07 12.21 6.93
C VAL A 447 13.00 12.49 5.43
N ALA A 448 11.80 12.47 4.84
CA ALA A 448 11.59 12.63 3.41
C ALA A 448 10.63 13.77 3.10
N LEU A 449 11.17 14.94 2.78
CA LEU A 449 10.41 16.17 2.57
C LEU A 449 10.41 16.51 1.08
N ILE A 450 9.50 15.88 0.35
CA ILE A 450 9.28 16.07 -1.09
C ILE A 450 8.00 16.91 -1.25
N GLY A 451 7.98 17.83 -2.22
CA GLY A 451 6.82 18.68 -2.48
C GLY A 451 6.51 19.64 -1.33
N MET A 452 7.49 20.41 -0.86
CA MET A 452 7.27 21.41 0.21
C MET A 452 7.81 22.78 -0.21
N PRO A 453 7.26 23.40 -1.27
CA PRO A 453 7.85 24.60 -1.91
C PRO A 453 7.90 25.82 -0.98
N ALA A 454 7.04 25.88 0.04
CA ALA A 454 6.97 26.98 1.00
C ALA A 454 7.87 26.80 2.22
N LEU A 455 8.52 25.65 2.41
CA LEU A 455 9.31 25.38 3.61
C LEU A 455 10.49 26.36 3.72
N ARG A 456 10.48 27.17 4.79
CA ARG A 456 11.52 28.16 5.10
C ARG A 456 12.46 27.72 6.20
N THR A 457 11.93 26.99 7.18
CA THR A 457 12.69 26.57 8.36
C THR A 457 12.56 25.07 8.58
N LEU A 458 13.69 24.39 8.63
CA LEU A 458 13.79 23.01 9.07
C LEU A 458 14.72 22.93 10.28
N THR A 459 14.22 22.38 11.38
CA THR A 459 15.03 22.04 12.55
C THR A 459 14.83 20.58 12.93
N ILE A 460 15.91 19.81 12.95
CA ILE A 460 15.90 18.41 13.38
C ILE A 460 16.89 18.25 14.55
N GLN A 461 16.40 17.77 15.68
CA GLN A 461 17.18 17.43 16.86
C GLN A 461 16.99 15.94 17.17
N CYS A 462 18.07 15.17 17.11
CA CYS A 462 17.98 13.74 17.39
C CYS A 462 19.24 13.14 18.03
N VAL A 463 19.14 11.90 18.49
CA VAL A 463 20.33 11.11 18.84
C VAL A 463 21.04 10.67 17.56
N SER A 464 20.30 10.11 16.61
CA SER A 464 20.85 9.76 15.28
C SER A 464 19.78 9.78 14.19
N VAL A 465 20.23 9.95 12.96
CA VAL A 465 19.38 9.88 11.77
C VAL A 465 20.07 9.12 10.64
N ASP A 466 19.40 8.12 10.06
CA ASP A 466 19.98 7.33 8.96
C ASP A 466 19.90 8.08 7.63
N ALA A 467 18.80 8.77 7.35
CA ALA A 467 18.61 9.50 6.10
C ALA A 467 17.72 10.74 6.25
N ILE A 468 18.18 11.87 5.69
CA ILE A 468 17.40 13.08 5.45
C ILE A 468 17.46 13.37 3.95
N GLU A 469 16.29 13.45 3.33
CA GLU A 469 16.11 13.68 1.90
C GLU A 469 15.13 14.82 1.69
N MET A 470 15.58 15.87 0.99
CA MET A 470 14.78 17.06 0.74
C MET A 470 14.75 17.41 -0.74
N ASN A 471 13.54 17.74 -1.21
CA ASN A 471 13.29 18.27 -2.55
C ASN A 471 13.82 17.36 -3.69
N LEU A 472 13.84 16.04 -3.44
CA LEU A 472 14.14 15.04 -4.46
C LEU A 472 13.06 15.10 -5.54
N CYS A 473 13.47 15.12 -6.81
CA CYS A 473 12.57 15.11 -7.97
C CYS A 473 11.70 16.37 -8.17
N SER A 474 12.00 17.49 -7.51
CA SER A 474 11.35 18.77 -7.81
C SER A 474 12.11 19.54 -8.90
N ASP A 475 11.38 20.20 -9.79
CA ASP A 475 11.94 21.16 -10.74
C ASP A 475 12.13 22.55 -10.13
N ASP A 476 11.47 22.83 -9.00
CA ASP A 476 11.50 24.12 -8.32
C ASP A 476 12.56 24.18 -7.22
N GLN A 477 13.18 25.35 -7.10
CA GLN A 477 14.17 25.62 -6.07
C GLN A 477 13.51 25.91 -4.73
N LEU A 478 13.88 25.11 -3.71
CA LEU A 478 13.42 25.31 -2.33
C LEU A 478 14.23 26.42 -1.64
N ASN A 479 13.57 27.41 -1.04
CA ASN A 479 14.23 28.55 -0.39
C ASN A 479 14.17 28.44 1.14
N LEU A 480 15.21 27.85 1.74
CA LEU A 480 15.36 27.71 3.18
C LEU A 480 16.06 28.95 3.77
N GLU A 481 15.34 29.68 4.61
CA GLU A 481 15.93 30.70 5.49
C GLU A 481 16.86 30.03 6.51
N SER A 482 16.47 28.86 7.03
CA SER A 482 17.23 28.12 8.03
C SER A 482 17.07 26.60 7.88
N CYS A 483 18.20 25.90 7.87
CA CYS A 483 18.28 24.44 7.96
C CYS A 483 19.27 24.06 9.05
N VAL A 484 18.74 23.58 10.19
CA VAL A 484 19.51 23.21 11.37
C VAL A 484 19.29 21.73 11.68
N ILE A 485 20.37 20.97 11.64
CA ILE A 485 20.34 19.53 11.97
C ILE A 485 21.36 19.29 13.08
N HIS A 486 20.87 18.83 14.22
CA HIS A 486 21.68 18.44 15.36
C HIS A 486 21.44 16.97 15.68
N ALA A 487 22.48 16.14 15.54
CA ALA A 487 22.44 14.72 15.85
C ALA A 487 23.57 14.38 16.83
N LEU A 488 23.23 13.90 18.02
CA LEU A 488 24.19 13.64 19.10
C LEU A 488 25.22 12.56 18.75
N ASN A 489 24.87 11.60 17.88
CA ASN A 489 25.72 10.47 17.53
C ASN A 489 26.10 10.46 16.05
N ALA A 490 25.13 10.36 15.14
CA ALA A 490 25.46 10.24 13.73
C ALA A 490 24.35 10.71 12.78
N ILE A 491 24.80 11.16 11.61
CA ILE A 491 23.99 11.38 10.41
C ILE A 491 24.50 10.42 9.33
N GLY A 492 23.65 9.51 8.86
CA GLY A 492 23.97 8.61 7.76
C GLY A 492 24.05 9.39 6.44
N PHE A 493 22.91 9.65 5.84
CA PHE A 493 22.78 10.39 4.59
C PHE A 493 22.05 11.72 4.80
N LEU A 494 22.64 12.81 4.32
CA LEU A 494 21.97 14.09 4.16
C LEU A 494 21.96 14.45 2.68
N ARG A 495 20.79 14.58 2.07
CA ARG A 495 20.61 14.90 0.65
C ARG A 495 19.71 16.13 0.50
N LEU A 496 20.30 17.21 0.00
CA LEU A 496 19.58 18.43 -0.38
C LEU A 496 19.70 18.62 -1.89
N PHE A 497 18.56 18.76 -2.55
CA PHE A 497 18.49 18.92 -4.01
C PHE A 497 17.81 20.25 -4.31
N ASP A 498 18.44 21.06 -5.16
CA ASP A 498 17.86 22.31 -5.65
C ASP A 498 17.44 23.26 -4.51
N CYS A 499 18.18 23.26 -3.39
CA CYS A 499 17.90 24.13 -2.26
C CYS A 499 18.77 25.40 -2.29
N LYS A 500 18.16 26.56 -2.10
CA LYS A 500 18.84 27.78 -1.63
C LYS A 500 18.77 27.83 -0.11
N VAL A 501 19.91 27.87 0.56
CA VAL A 501 20.00 27.81 2.02
C VAL A 501 20.79 29.01 2.56
N ASN A 502 20.13 29.88 3.32
CA ASN A 502 20.76 31.07 3.91
C ASN A 502 21.59 30.72 5.16
N LEU A 503 20.94 30.08 6.14
CA LEU A 503 21.60 29.52 7.32
C LEU A 503 21.62 27.99 7.22
N PHE A 504 22.82 27.42 7.15
CA PHE A 504 23.01 25.97 7.17
C PHE A 504 23.88 25.59 8.37
N SER A 505 23.33 24.79 9.29
CA SER A 505 24.02 24.34 10.50
C SER A 505 23.88 22.84 10.63
N LEU A 506 25.02 22.14 10.67
CA LEU A 506 25.11 20.71 10.80
C LEU A 506 25.99 20.38 12.00
N SER A 507 25.41 19.81 13.06
CA SER A 507 26.12 19.50 14.29
C SER A 507 26.01 18.02 14.60
N THR A 508 27.10 17.27 14.41
CA THR A 508 27.16 15.83 14.70
C THR A 508 28.60 15.35 14.80
N PRO A 509 28.92 14.38 15.69
CA PRO A 509 30.28 13.84 15.76
C PRO A 509 30.63 12.91 14.59
N LEU A 510 29.66 12.50 13.76
CA LEU A 510 29.91 11.68 12.56
C LEU A 510 28.83 11.95 11.49
N ALA A 511 29.26 12.27 10.28
CA ALA A 511 28.38 12.32 9.11
C ALA A 511 28.93 11.40 8.01
N GLN A 512 28.17 10.40 7.59
CA GLN A 512 28.69 9.45 6.59
C GLN A 512 28.71 10.08 5.19
N THR A 513 27.56 10.58 4.73
CA THR A 513 27.44 11.19 3.39
C THR A 513 26.61 12.47 3.44
N VAL A 514 27.17 13.55 2.90
CA VAL A 514 26.46 14.82 2.67
C VAL A 514 26.46 15.10 1.17
N VAL A 515 25.26 15.21 0.58
CA VAL A 515 25.04 15.50 -0.84
C VAL A 515 24.27 16.81 -0.96
N LEU A 516 24.88 17.76 -1.66
CA LEU A 516 24.31 19.03 -2.06
C LEU A 516 24.30 19.07 -3.58
N TYR A 517 23.13 18.86 -4.20
CA TYR A 517 22.95 18.84 -5.65
C TYR A 517 22.24 20.12 -6.10
N ARG A 518 22.89 20.92 -6.95
CA ARG A 518 22.37 22.22 -7.44
C ARG A 518 21.97 23.19 -6.32
N CYS A 519 22.59 23.06 -5.14
CA CYS A 519 22.31 23.94 -4.01
C CYS A 519 22.99 25.31 -4.14
N GLN A 520 22.38 26.32 -3.54
CA GLN A 520 22.89 27.69 -3.44
C GLN A 520 23.08 28.07 -1.97
N MET A 521 24.33 28.23 -1.55
CA MET A 521 24.69 28.75 -0.23
C MET A 521 26.06 29.43 -0.29
N SER A 522 26.35 30.30 0.68
CA SER A 522 27.64 31.01 0.74
C SER A 522 28.78 30.11 1.21
N ASP A 523 30.03 30.45 0.84
CA ASP A 523 31.26 29.81 1.36
C ASP A 523 31.25 29.76 2.91
N TYR A 524 30.79 30.84 3.54
CA TYR A 524 30.67 30.93 5.00
C TYR A 524 29.65 29.94 5.55
N ALA A 525 28.45 29.84 4.96
CA ALA A 525 27.42 28.92 5.42
C ALA A 525 27.87 27.45 5.32
N LEU A 526 28.50 27.06 4.21
CA LEU A 526 29.06 25.72 4.07
C LEU A 526 30.18 25.47 5.09
N ARG A 527 31.13 26.41 5.23
CA ARG A 527 32.22 26.28 6.20
C ARG A 527 31.71 26.10 7.62
N MET A 528 30.74 26.91 8.04
CA MET A 528 30.14 26.81 9.38
C MET A 528 29.44 25.46 9.59
N ALA A 529 28.73 24.94 8.59
CA ALA A 529 28.14 23.61 8.67
C ALA A 529 29.22 22.52 8.81
N LEU A 530 30.29 22.58 8.02
CA LEU A 530 31.39 21.60 8.07
C LEU A 530 32.19 21.65 9.37
N MET A 531 32.39 22.83 9.96
CA MET A 531 32.98 22.99 11.30
C MET A 531 32.10 22.38 12.41
N GLY A 532 30.79 22.25 12.20
CA GLY A 532 29.94 21.53 13.15
C GLY A 532 30.01 20.00 13.01
N CYS A 533 30.65 19.49 11.94
CA CYS A 533 30.72 18.06 11.62
C CYS A 533 32.08 17.66 11.00
N HIS A 534 33.16 17.76 11.78
CA HIS A 534 34.52 17.45 11.33
C HIS A 534 34.73 16.02 10.77
N ASN A 535 33.87 15.08 11.13
CA ASN A 535 34.00 13.67 10.74
C ASN A 535 33.09 13.29 9.56
N ILE A 536 33.15 14.05 8.46
CA ILE A 536 32.47 13.67 7.21
C ILE A 536 33.28 12.62 6.46
N SER A 537 32.65 11.52 6.00
CA SER A 537 33.33 10.50 5.18
C SER A 537 33.22 10.76 3.67
N HIS A 538 32.08 11.26 3.19
CA HIS A 538 31.83 11.59 1.79
C HIS A 538 31.08 12.92 1.69
N LEU A 539 31.70 13.90 1.01
CA LEU A 539 31.08 15.17 0.68
C LEU A 539 30.90 15.26 -0.83
N ASN A 540 29.65 15.48 -1.26
CA ASN A 540 29.28 15.59 -2.65
C ASN A 540 28.63 16.95 -2.90
N LEU A 541 29.38 17.87 -3.49
CA LEU A 541 28.94 19.18 -3.96
C LEU A 541 28.81 19.09 -5.48
N GLU A 542 27.60 18.95 -5.98
CA GLU A 542 27.40 18.78 -7.42
C GLU A 542 26.64 19.97 -8.01
N LYS A 543 27.22 20.61 -9.02
CA LYS A 543 26.64 21.77 -9.73
C LYS A 543 26.28 22.95 -8.80
N CYS A 544 26.99 23.09 -7.69
CA CYS A 544 26.85 24.22 -6.76
C CYS A 544 27.72 25.40 -7.22
N LYS A 545 27.10 26.40 -7.85
CA LYS A 545 27.82 27.48 -8.54
C LYS A 545 28.23 28.67 -7.67
N GLN A 546 27.89 28.71 -6.38
CA GLN A 546 28.19 29.88 -5.53
C GLN A 546 29.53 29.78 -4.81
N PHE A 547 30.16 28.60 -4.81
CA PHE A 547 31.39 28.38 -4.07
C PHE A 547 32.60 28.94 -4.80
N ARG A 548 33.36 29.83 -4.17
CA ARG A 548 34.62 30.37 -4.73
C ARG A 548 35.83 29.76 -4.07
N THR A 549 35.80 29.65 -2.75
CA THR A 549 36.86 29.08 -1.95
C THR A 549 36.28 28.01 -1.03
N LEU A 550 36.81 26.79 -1.15
CA LEU A 550 36.44 25.67 -0.29
C LEU A 550 37.61 25.35 0.63
N VAL A 551 37.40 25.45 1.95
CA VAL A 551 38.37 25.07 2.97
C VAL A 551 37.78 23.91 3.76
N LEU A 552 38.42 22.74 3.70
CA LEU A 552 37.90 21.51 4.29
C LEU A 552 38.83 20.98 5.39
N GLU A 553 38.33 21.00 6.62
CA GLU A 553 39.02 20.55 7.84
C GLU A 553 38.38 19.25 8.35
N THR A 554 38.49 18.17 7.56
CA THR A 554 37.77 16.91 7.80
C THR A 554 38.69 15.69 7.82
N PRO A 555 39.20 15.25 9.00
CA PRO A 555 40.24 14.23 9.09
C PRO A 555 39.80 12.82 8.64
N LEU A 556 38.50 12.56 8.56
CA LEU A 556 37.94 11.27 8.17
C LEU A 556 37.41 11.20 6.72
N MET A 557 37.50 12.30 5.97
CA MET A 557 36.99 12.36 4.60
C MET A 557 37.74 11.42 3.67
N LYS A 558 36.99 10.61 2.93
CA LYS A 558 37.49 9.62 1.95
C LYS A 558 37.17 10.02 0.53
N PHE A 559 36.01 10.63 0.30
CA PHE A 559 35.52 10.99 -1.03
C PHE A 559 35.08 12.44 -1.05
N LEU A 560 35.59 13.20 -2.00
CA LEU A 560 35.16 14.56 -2.27
C LEU A 560 34.73 14.67 -3.74
N ASN A 561 33.48 15.03 -3.98
CA ASN A 561 32.99 15.39 -5.31
C ASN A 561 32.66 16.88 -5.35
N ILE A 562 33.23 17.59 -6.31
CA ILE A 562 32.88 18.97 -6.63
C ILE A 562 32.39 19.13 -8.07
N PHE A 563 31.95 18.05 -8.73
CA PHE A 563 31.59 18.02 -10.15
C PHE A 563 30.61 19.16 -10.54
N GLY A 564 30.95 19.93 -11.58
CA GLY A 564 30.12 21.02 -12.09
C GLY A 564 30.09 22.29 -11.22
N CYS A 565 30.88 22.37 -10.15
CA CYS A 565 31.05 23.60 -9.36
C CYS A 565 32.01 24.58 -10.08
N SER A 566 31.55 25.17 -11.19
CA SER A 566 32.37 25.97 -12.13
C SER A 566 33.06 27.20 -11.52
N ASP A 567 32.55 27.70 -10.40
CA ASP A 567 32.99 28.98 -9.83
C ASP A 567 34.07 28.79 -8.76
N VAL A 568 34.39 27.54 -8.41
CA VAL A 568 35.44 27.21 -7.44
C VAL A 568 36.79 27.56 -8.03
N ARG A 569 37.52 28.44 -7.35
CA ARG A 569 38.87 28.90 -7.75
C ARG A 569 39.96 28.35 -6.86
N SER A 570 39.63 28.03 -5.61
CA SER A 570 40.57 27.54 -4.61
C SER A 570 39.94 26.42 -3.79
N LEU A 571 40.67 25.32 -3.65
CA LEU A 571 40.30 24.16 -2.85
C LEU A 571 41.44 23.84 -1.88
N ASP A 572 41.20 24.04 -0.58
CA ASP A 572 42.14 23.75 0.49
C ASP A 572 41.75 22.45 1.23
N LEU A 573 42.65 21.49 1.14
CA LEU A 573 42.56 20.12 1.65
C LEU A 573 43.70 19.83 2.65
N ALA A 574 44.28 20.86 3.29
CA ALA A 574 45.41 20.69 4.20
C ALA A 574 45.16 19.63 5.30
N ASP A 575 43.92 19.56 5.80
CA ASP A 575 43.52 18.70 6.93
C ASP A 575 42.63 17.51 6.51
N CYS A 576 42.85 16.97 5.29
CA CYS A 576 42.14 15.81 4.75
C CYS A 576 43.08 14.60 4.48
N PRO A 577 43.76 14.03 5.49
CA PRO A 577 44.79 13.00 5.32
C PRO A 577 44.25 11.64 4.84
N LYS A 578 42.95 11.37 4.96
CA LYS A 578 42.31 10.11 4.57
C LYS A 578 41.62 10.16 3.20
N LEU A 579 41.80 11.25 2.44
CA LEU A 579 41.14 11.44 1.16
C LEU A 579 41.65 10.42 0.14
N LEU A 580 40.76 9.54 -0.33
CA LEU A 580 41.06 8.45 -1.26
C LEU A 580 40.76 8.83 -2.71
N ALA A 581 39.73 9.66 -2.92
CA ALA A 581 39.36 10.10 -4.26
C ALA A 581 38.79 11.53 -4.27
N LEU A 582 39.10 12.25 -5.34
CA LEU A 582 38.65 13.60 -5.62
C LEU A 582 38.07 13.70 -7.04
N ASN A 583 36.84 14.20 -7.16
CA ASN A 583 36.22 14.48 -8.46
C ASN A 583 36.04 15.98 -8.69
N MET A 584 36.71 16.49 -9.73
CA MET A 584 36.66 17.90 -10.14
C MET A 584 36.12 18.09 -11.55
N GLY A 585 35.44 17.11 -12.13
CA GLY A 585 34.90 17.21 -13.49
C GLY A 585 34.07 18.48 -13.68
N GLN A 586 34.26 19.17 -14.79
CA GLN A 586 33.63 20.46 -15.13
C GLN A 586 34.01 21.65 -14.23
N CYS A 587 35.06 21.57 -13.42
CA CYS A 587 35.57 22.69 -12.60
C CYS A 587 36.85 23.28 -13.19
N CYS A 588 36.74 24.34 -14.00
CA CYS A 588 37.89 24.95 -14.67
C CYS A 588 38.71 25.84 -13.71
N ASN A 589 40.05 25.70 -13.75
CA ASN A 589 41.00 26.59 -13.07
C ASN A 589 40.96 26.57 -11.52
N VAL A 590 40.74 25.40 -10.91
CA VAL A 590 40.84 25.21 -9.45
C VAL A 590 42.30 25.13 -9.02
N LYS A 591 42.73 26.02 -8.11
CA LYS A 591 43.99 25.88 -7.36
C LYS A 591 43.79 24.94 -6.18
N ILE A 592 44.69 23.98 -5.99
CA ILE A 592 44.54 22.95 -4.95
C ILE A 592 45.68 23.06 -3.96
N VAL A 593 45.35 23.28 -2.70
CA VAL A 593 46.28 23.21 -1.58
C VAL A 593 46.07 21.86 -0.89
N TYR A 594 47.10 21.02 -0.84
CA TYR A 594 47.04 19.71 -0.19
C TYR A 594 48.27 19.53 0.70
N HIS A 595 48.05 19.19 1.97
CA HIS A 595 49.08 19.21 3.03
C HIS A 595 49.84 20.55 3.11
N GLY A 596 49.12 21.67 3.06
CA GLY A 596 49.67 23.01 3.24
C GLY A 596 50.53 23.55 2.09
N LYS A 597 50.56 22.88 0.93
CA LYS A 597 51.27 23.32 -0.28
C LYS A 597 50.34 23.31 -1.48
N GLU A 598 50.49 24.28 -2.38
CA GLU A 598 49.86 24.23 -3.69
C GLU A 598 50.47 23.07 -4.49
N ARG A 599 49.61 22.17 -5.01
CA ARG A 599 50.02 20.95 -5.72
C ARG A 599 49.47 20.94 -7.13
N SER A 600 50.27 20.45 -8.07
CA SER A 600 49.80 20.18 -9.43
C SER A 600 48.89 18.95 -9.46
N LEU A 601 48.06 18.82 -10.50
CA LEU A 601 47.18 17.65 -10.68
C LEU A 601 47.99 16.35 -10.80
N GLU A 602 49.17 16.42 -11.43
CA GLU A 602 50.08 15.28 -11.61
C GLU A 602 50.63 14.76 -10.28
N GLU A 603 50.94 15.67 -9.35
CA GLU A 603 51.36 15.31 -7.99
C GLU A 603 50.23 14.65 -7.19
N LEU A 604 48.99 15.14 -7.33
CA LEU A 604 47.84 14.61 -6.59
C LEU A 604 47.47 13.18 -6.99
N CYS A 605 47.63 12.82 -8.26
CA CYS A 605 47.39 11.46 -8.77
C CYS A 605 48.25 10.38 -8.09
N GLN A 606 49.35 10.76 -7.43
CA GLN A 606 50.19 9.82 -6.68
C GLN A 606 49.60 9.45 -5.32
N TYR A 607 48.70 10.29 -4.79
CA TYR A 607 48.12 10.15 -3.45
C TYR A 607 46.67 9.65 -3.46
N MET A 608 45.90 9.96 -4.52
CA MET A 608 44.46 9.69 -4.57
C MET A 608 43.96 9.45 -6.00
N GLN A 609 42.77 8.84 -6.13
CA GLN A 609 42.07 8.72 -7.41
C GLN A 609 41.48 10.06 -7.83
N LEU A 610 41.78 10.54 -9.04
CA LEU A 610 41.43 11.88 -9.48
C LEU A 610 40.56 11.85 -10.75
N VAL A 611 39.42 12.53 -10.73
CA VAL A 611 38.70 12.93 -11.95
C VAL A 611 39.08 14.39 -12.26
N PRO A 612 39.76 14.65 -13.39
CA PRO A 612 40.33 15.96 -13.67
C PRO A 612 39.26 17.00 -14.06
N PRO A 613 39.56 18.31 -13.93
CA PRO A 613 38.72 19.46 -14.31
C PRO A 613 37.92 19.36 -15.61
N LYS A 614 38.48 18.74 -16.65
CA LYS A 614 37.87 18.67 -18.00
C LYS A 614 37.08 17.39 -18.25
N ALA A 615 37.07 16.44 -17.31
CA ALA A 615 36.41 15.16 -17.50
C ALA A 615 34.88 15.27 -17.32
N LEU A 616 34.17 14.44 -18.08
CA LEU A 616 32.71 14.28 -18.02
C LEU A 616 32.31 13.04 -17.20
N VAL A 617 33.06 12.76 -16.13
CA VAL A 617 32.81 11.61 -15.25
C VAL A 617 32.10 12.11 -14.00
N ARG A 618 30.86 11.66 -13.82
CA ARG A 618 30.05 11.96 -12.64
C ARG A 618 30.10 10.78 -11.67
N TRP A 619 29.91 11.06 -10.39
CA TRP A 619 29.83 10.04 -9.33
C TRP A 619 28.40 9.84 -8.85
N SER A 620 28.07 8.63 -8.38
CA SER A 620 26.77 8.36 -7.76
C SER A 620 26.68 9.05 -6.40
N HIS A 621 25.45 9.17 -5.90
CA HIS A 621 25.17 9.75 -4.59
C HIS A 621 25.23 8.71 -3.46
N ASP A 622 25.79 7.53 -3.75
CA ASP A 622 25.96 6.40 -2.83
C ASP A 622 27.31 6.46 -2.11
N TYR A 623 27.46 5.58 -1.12
CA TYR A 623 28.73 5.36 -0.43
C TYR A 623 29.11 3.87 -0.50
N PRO A 624 30.27 3.50 -1.09
CA PRO A 624 31.19 4.37 -1.84
C PRO A 624 30.58 4.85 -3.18
N PRO A 625 31.02 6.00 -3.72
CA PRO A 625 30.50 6.52 -4.98
C PRO A 625 30.92 5.65 -6.18
N GLN A 626 30.01 5.47 -7.13
CA GLN A 626 30.29 4.77 -8.40
C GLN A 626 30.46 5.76 -9.56
N PRO A 627 31.50 5.61 -10.41
CA PRO A 627 31.71 6.50 -11.56
C PRO A 627 30.81 6.12 -12.74
N TYR A 628 30.27 7.12 -13.43
CA TYR A 628 29.56 6.96 -14.71
C TYR A 628 29.87 8.11 -15.66
N MET A 629 29.90 7.80 -16.95
CA MET A 629 30.12 8.77 -18.02
C MET A 629 28.82 9.54 -18.27
N CYS A 630 28.88 10.88 -18.27
CA CYS A 630 27.79 11.67 -18.80
C CYS A 630 27.79 11.57 -20.32
N SER A 631 26.68 11.07 -20.89
CA SER A 631 26.40 11.05 -22.33
C SER A 631 26.21 12.45 -22.89
#